data_AF-A0A938FPF3-F1
#
_entry.id   AF-A0A938FPF3-F1
#
_cell.length_a   1.000
_cell.length_b   1.000
_cell.length_c   1.000
_cell.angle_alpha   90.00
_cell.angle_beta   90.00
_cell.angle_gamma   90.00
#
_symmetry.space_group_name_H-M   'P 1'
#
loop_
_entity.id
_entity.type
_entity.pdbx_description
1 polymer ?
#
loop_
_entity_poly.entity_id
_entity_poly.type
_entity_poly.pdbx_seq_one_letter_code
_entity_poly.pdbx_strand_id
1 'polypeptide(L)'
;MKIFLAEWRKLRRPTLFLGSMGAVIAVTALIVSLLFLLIDSDTGNAERGMRITREVLALSSGITIGFSNSAGLLGLVALCVFAAQTAQEYTYGTLRNLLVREPRRIRLLVGKYLSMSIFALISVIISAITSVALAFALSGTAKVETAAWQTAQARMDLLETFGNVLISTIGYGTIGMVLGLILRSPISSISIGVGWLLVVESIVSIAWRPSADWMPGSLLGVVAAGGSPLGVAESLTYTEALIRVSTLLLVAALASGLTFRRRDVAS
;
A
#
# COMPACT_ATOMS: atom_id res chain seq x y z
N MET A 1 6.79 -22.78 9.59
CA MET A 1 5.69 -23.25 8.70
C MET A 1 4.33 -23.35 9.39
N LYS A 2 4.21 -23.98 10.58
CA LYS A 2 2.90 -24.12 11.27
C LYS A 2 2.23 -22.78 11.63
N ILE A 3 2.98 -21.78 12.12
CA ILE A 3 2.47 -20.42 12.40
C ILE A 3 1.88 -19.77 11.15
N PHE A 4 2.67 -19.76 10.08
CA PHE A 4 2.29 -19.16 8.80
C PHE A 4 0.96 -19.71 8.30
N LEU A 5 0.79 -21.04 8.31
CA LEU A 5 -0.45 -21.68 7.87
C LEU A 5 -1.64 -21.37 8.80
N ALA A 6 -1.40 -21.18 10.10
CA ALA A 6 -2.45 -20.80 11.04
C ALA A 6 -2.92 -19.36 10.82
N GLU A 7 -1.99 -18.43 10.61
CA GLU A 7 -2.29 -17.03 10.28
C GLU A 7 -2.95 -16.90 8.90
N TRP A 8 -2.49 -17.68 7.93
CA TRP A 8 -3.07 -17.71 6.60
C TRP A 8 -4.54 -18.14 6.61
N ARG A 9 -4.90 -19.09 7.48
CA ARG A 9 -6.29 -19.51 7.66
C ARG A 9 -7.17 -18.39 8.24
N LYS A 10 -6.63 -17.50 9.07
CA LYS A 10 -7.36 -16.32 9.56
C LYS A 10 -7.61 -15.32 8.44
N LEU A 11 -6.61 -15.06 7.61
CA LEU A 11 -6.70 -14.13 6.48
C LEU A 11 -7.62 -14.66 5.35
N ARG A 12 -7.69 -15.97 5.14
CA ARG A 12 -8.61 -16.61 4.18
C ARG A 12 -10.05 -16.71 4.66
N ARG A 13 -10.41 -16.17 5.82
CA ARG A 13 -11.82 -16.12 6.23
C ARG A 13 -12.60 -15.35 5.16
N PRO A 14 -13.67 -15.93 4.59
CA PRO A 14 -14.31 -15.41 3.38
C PRO A 14 -14.82 -13.99 3.56
N THR A 15 -15.32 -13.64 4.75
CA THR A 15 -15.79 -12.28 5.07
C THR A 15 -14.67 -11.24 5.01
N LEU A 16 -13.49 -11.55 5.56
CA LEU A 16 -12.34 -10.66 5.53
C LEU A 16 -11.70 -10.63 4.14
N PHE A 17 -11.50 -11.80 3.52
CA PHE A 17 -10.85 -11.92 2.22
C PHE A 17 -11.69 -11.28 1.12
N LEU A 18 -12.97 -11.62 0.99
CA LEU A 18 -13.83 -11.06 -0.05
C LEU A 18 -14.09 -9.56 0.18
N GLY A 19 -14.24 -9.14 1.44
CA GLY A 19 -14.40 -7.72 1.76
C GLY A 19 -13.19 -6.88 1.38
N SER A 20 -11.99 -7.35 1.70
CA SER A 20 -10.74 -6.66 1.37
C SER A 20 -10.42 -6.70 -0.13
N MET A 21 -10.59 -7.85 -0.80
CA MET A 21 -10.44 -7.93 -2.26
C MET A 21 -11.47 -7.07 -2.99
N GLY A 22 -12.72 -7.05 -2.51
CA GLY A 22 -13.76 -6.18 -3.05
C GLY A 22 -13.42 -4.69 -2.91
N ALA A 23 -12.88 -4.28 -1.75
CA ALA A 23 -12.41 -2.91 -1.54
C ALA A 23 -11.23 -2.57 -2.48
N VAL A 24 -10.26 -3.47 -2.64
CA VAL A 24 -9.13 -3.33 -3.56
C VAL A 24 -9.61 -3.14 -5.01
N ILE A 25 -10.53 -3.99 -5.46
CA ILE A 25 -11.12 -3.91 -6.80
C ILE A 25 -11.87 -2.59 -6.97
N ALA A 26 -12.73 -2.23 -6.01
CA ALA A 26 -13.52 -1.01 -6.09
C ALA A 26 -12.67 0.26 -6.14
N VAL A 27 -11.64 0.35 -5.29
CA VAL A 27 -10.70 1.48 -5.25
C VAL A 27 -9.89 1.58 -6.55
N THR A 28 -9.33 0.46 -7.00
CA THR A 28 -8.56 0.42 -8.26
C THR A 28 -9.46 0.82 -9.43
N ALA A 29 -10.67 0.26 -9.47
CA ALA A 29 -11.63 0.51 -10.52
C ALA A 29 -12.07 1.97 -10.55
N LEU A 30 -12.32 2.57 -9.39
CA LEU A 30 -12.67 3.98 -9.27
C LEU A 30 -11.54 4.86 -9.81
N ILE A 31 -10.30 4.65 -9.37
CA ILE A 31 -9.17 5.50 -9.77
C ILE A 31 -8.90 5.39 -11.27
N VAL A 32 -8.85 4.17 -11.80
CA VAL A 32 -8.63 3.95 -13.23
C VAL A 32 -9.78 4.54 -14.04
N SER A 33 -11.03 4.37 -13.60
CA SER A 33 -12.19 4.94 -14.29
C SER A 33 -12.15 6.47 -14.29
N LEU A 34 -11.83 7.10 -13.15
CA LEU A 34 -11.71 8.55 -13.06
C LEU A 34 -10.60 9.06 -13.98
N LEU A 35 -9.46 8.38 -14.06
CA LEU A 35 -8.35 8.76 -14.93
C LEU A 35 -8.77 8.82 -16.41
N PHE A 36 -9.52 7.83 -16.90
CA PHE A 36 -9.97 7.78 -18.29
C PHE A 36 -11.20 8.67 -18.56
N LEU A 37 -12.14 8.78 -17.62
CA LEU A 37 -13.37 9.57 -17.80
C LEU A 37 -13.12 11.07 -17.67
N LEU A 38 -12.15 11.50 -16.86
CA LEU A 38 -11.80 12.92 -16.68
C LEU A 38 -10.64 13.37 -17.58
N ILE A 39 -10.33 12.61 -18.63
CA ILE A 39 -9.18 12.86 -19.51
C ILE A 39 -9.19 14.26 -20.17
N ASP A 40 -10.37 14.77 -20.50
CA ASP A 40 -10.56 16.10 -21.10
C ASP A 40 -10.95 17.17 -20.06
N SER A 41 -10.88 16.86 -18.76
CA SER A 41 -11.32 17.77 -17.70
C SER A 41 -10.27 18.82 -17.36
N ASP A 42 -10.72 20.06 -17.11
CA ASP A 42 -9.83 21.16 -16.73
C ASP A 42 -9.35 21.09 -15.27
N THR A 43 -9.94 20.24 -14.44
CA THR A 43 -9.60 20.15 -13.03
C THR A 43 -8.51 19.12 -12.71
N GLY A 44 -8.05 18.36 -13.71
CA GLY A 44 -7.09 17.26 -13.52
C GLY A 44 -7.77 15.89 -13.39
N ASN A 45 -7.03 14.84 -13.75
CA ASN A 45 -7.48 13.44 -13.74
C ASN A 45 -6.56 12.50 -12.96
N ALA A 46 -5.54 13.04 -12.30
CA ALA A 46 -4.59 12.30 -11.47
C ALA A 46 -4.37 12.98 -10.12
N GLU A 47 -3.47 12.41 -9.32
CA GLU A 47 -3.21 12.88 -7.95
C GLU A 47 -2.85 14.37 -7.92
N ARG A 48 -3.36 15.09 -6.92
CA ARG A 48 -3.07 16.52 -6.67
C ARG A 48 -3.39 17.45 -7.85
N GLY A 49 -4.38 17.10 -8.67
CA GLY A 49 -4.82 17.93 -9.79
C GLY A 49 -3.91 17.87 -11.02
N MET A 50 -2.97 16.90 -11.04
CA MET A 50 -2.14 16.66 -12.23
C MET A 50 -3.02 16.23 -13.41
N ARG A 51 -2.69 16.74 -14.60
CA ARG A 51 -3.34 16.37 -15.85
C ARG A 51 -2.46 15.36 -16.58
N ILE A 52 -3.02 14.18 -16.83
CA ILE A 52 -2.43 13.11 -17.64
C ILE A 52 -3.20 13.08 -18.95
N THR A 53 -2.54 13.47 -20.02
CA THR A 53 -3.17 13.61 -21.34
C THR A 53 -3.20 12.30 -22.11
N ARG A 54 -3.95 12.27 -23.21
CA ARG A 54 -4.08 11.11 -24.10
C ARG A 54 -2.74 10.65 -24.65
N GLU A 55 -1.85 11.59 -24.94
CA GLU A 55 -0.51 11.31 -25.47
C GLU A 55 0.34 10.54 -24.45
N VAL A 56 0.22 10.90 -23.16
CA VAL A 56 0.92 10.18 -22.08
C VAL A 56 0.34 8.78 -21.89
N LEU A 57 -0.98 8.62 -21.99
CA LEU A 57 -1.62 7.30 -21.90
C LEU A 57 -1.38 6.42 -23.11
N ALA A 58 -1.05 7.00 -24.27
CA ALA A 58 -0.68 6.24 -25.47
C ALA A 58 0.75 5.66 -25.40
N LEU A 59 1.58 6.09 -24.44
CA LEU A 59 2.92 5.53 -24.21
C LEU A 59 2.87 4.10 -23.64
N SER A 60 4.01 3.40 -23.63
CA SER A 60 4.14 2.06 -23.04
C SER A 60 3.79 2.03 -21.55
N SER A 61 4.11 3.11 -20.83
CA SER A 61 3.81 3.27 -19.40
C SER A 61 2.34 3.63 -19.14
N GLY A 62 1.57 4.03 -20.16
CA GLY A 62 0.17 4.45 -20.00
C GLY A 62 -0.73 3.39 -19.35
N ILE A 63 -0.44 2.10 -19.60
CA ILE A 63 -1.16 0.97 -19.01
C ILE A 63 -0.95 0.85 -17.49
N THR A 64 0.18 1.35 -16.96
CA THR A 64 0.56 1.22 -15.55
C THR A 64 0.23 2.46 -14.72
N ILE A 65 -0.01 3.61 -15.35
CA ILE A 65 -0.31 4.87 -14.67
C ILE A 65 -1.53 4.74 -13.75
N GLY A 66 -2.64 4.16 -14.25
CA GLY A 66 -3.84 3.96 -13.44
C GLY A 66 -3.59 3.05 -12.23
N PHE A 67 -2.73 2.05 -12.39
CA PHE A 67 -2.34 1.14 -11.32
C PHE A 67 -1.45 1.83 -10.28
N SER A 68 -0.44 2.58 -10.72
CA SER A 68 0.45 3.36 -9.84
C SER A 68 -0.33 4.41 -9.03
N ASN A 69 -1.25 5.15 -9.66
CA ASN A 69 -2.11 6.12 -8.97
C ASN A 69 -3.01 5.46 -7.91
N SER A 70 -3.36 4.18 -8.09
CA SER A 70 -4.16 3.44 -7.10
C SER A 70 -3.37 2.98 -5.88
N ALA A 71 -2.03 3.00 -5.95
CA ALA A 71 -1.15 2.45 -4.93
C ALA A 71 -1.30 3.10 -3.54
N GLY A 72 -1.56 4.41 -3.46
CA GLY A 72 -1.77 5.09 -2.19
C GLY A 72 -2.98 4.55 -1.43
N LEU A 73 -4.12 4.42 -2.12
CA LEU A 73 -5.33 3.87 -1.50
C LEU A 73 -5.24 2.36 -1.28
N LEU A 74 -4.56 1.60 -2.16
CA LEU A 74 -4.24 0.19 -1.92
C LEU A 74 -3.39 0.00 -0.67
N GLY A 75 -2.39 0.87 -0.49
CA GLY A 75 -1.56 0.94 0.69
C GLY A 75 -2.39 1.17 1.95
N LEU A 76 -3.35 2.08 1.92
CA LEU A 76 -4.27 2.31 3.04
C LEU A 76 -5.13 1.08 3.36
N VAL A 77 -5.64 0.36 2.35
CA VAL A 77 -6.35 -0.90 2.59
C VAL A 77 -5.44 -1.92 3.27
N ALA A 78 -4.18 -2.05 2.82
CA ALA A 78 -3.20 -2.93 3.44
C ALA A 78 -2.87 -2.52 4.88
N LEU A 79 -2.70 -1.23 5.15
CA LEU A 79 -2.53 -0.68 6.50
C LEU A 79 -3.68 -1.10 7.41
N CYS A 80 -4.92 -0.91 6.96
CA CYS A 80 -6.12 -1.25 7.72
C CYS A 80 -6.17 -2.75 8.06
N VAL A 81 -5.89 -3.61 7.08
CA VAL A 81 -5.90 -5.07 7.29
C VAL A 81 -4.79 -5.50 8.25
N PHE A 82 -3.55 -4.99 8.08
CA PHE A 82 -2.43 -5.36 8.93
C PHE A 82 -2.63 -4.85 10.36
N ALA A 83 -3.13 -3.62 10.52
CA ALA A 83 -3.48 -3.05 11.81
C ALA A 83 -4.58 -3.85 12.51
N ALA A 84 -5.69 -4.15 11.80
CA ALA A 84 -6.81 -4.89 12.34
C ALA A 84 -6.38 -6.28 12.81
N GLN A 85 -5.73 -7.06 11.95
CA GLN A 85 -5.36 -8.44 12.24
C GLN A 85 -4.31 -8.49 13.37
N THR A 86 -3.40 -7.50 13.45
CA THR A 86 -2.43 -7.40 14.55
C THR A 86 -3.08 -7.04 15.88
N ALA A 87 -3.96 -6.04 15.89
CA ALA A 87 -4.57 -5.54 17.11
C ALA A 87 -5.70 -6.43 17.65
N GLN A 88 -6.42 -7.15 16.79
CA GLN A 88 -7.55 -8.01 17.19
C GLN A 88 -7.12 -9.12 18.17
N GLU A 89 -5.88 -9.57 18.11
CA GLU A 89 -5.36 -10.59 19.03
C GLU A 89 -5.28 -10.11 20.48
N TYR A 90 -5.06 -8.80 20.66
CA TYR A 90 -5.11 -8.15 21.98
C TYR A 90 -6.55 -8.01 22.45
N THR A 91 -7.45 -7.55 21.58
CA THR A 91 -8.88 -7.35 21.92
C THR A 91 -9.56 -8.65 22.33
N TYR A 92 -9.29 -9.76 21.64
CA TYR A 92 -9.91 -11.04 21.95
C TYR A 92 -9.18 -11.84 23.05
N GLY A 93 -8.09 -11.31 23.64
CA GLY A 93 -7.29 -12.02 24.65
C GLY A 93 -6.59 -13.30 24.14
N THR A 94 -6.68 -13.59 22.83
CA THR A 94 -6.14 -14.81 22.22
C THR A 94 -4.62 -14.86 22.20
N LEU A 95 -3.96 -13.72 22.38
CA LEU A 95 -2.51 -13.61 22.41
C LEU A 95 -1.90 -14.52 23.50
N ARG A 96 -2.53 -14.63 24.67
CA ARG A 96 -2.07 -15.54 25.75
C ARG A 96 -2.08 -16.99 25.31
N ASN A 97 -3.15 -17.43 24.64
CA ASN A 97 -3.29 -18.79 24.13
C ASN A 97 -2.25 -19.11 23.05
N LEU A 98 -1.89 -18.12 22.22
CA LEU A 98 -0.84 -18.27 21.21
C LEU A 98 0.55 -18.36 21.83
N LEU A 99 0.84 -17.53 22.84
CA LEU A 99 2.14 -17.51 23.53
C LEU A 99 2.41 -18.77 24.36
N VAL A 100 1.36 -19.41 24.91
CA VAL A 100 1.49 -20.72 25.58
C VAL A 100 1.89 -21.82 24.58
N ARG A 101 1.37 -21.76 23.36
CA ARG A 101 1.69 -22.74 22.31
C ARG A 101 3.04 -22.46 21.65
N GLU A 102 3.46 -21.20 21.59
CA GLU A 102 4.74 -20.82 21.00
C GLU A 102 5.47 -19.75 21.83
N PRO A 103 6.39 -20.15 22.72
CA PRO A 103 7.06 -19.22 23.63
C PRO A 103 8.01 -18.24 22.91
N ARG A 104 8.36 -18.52 21.64
CA ARG A 104 9.23 -17.67 20.82
C ARG A 104 8.43 -16.54 20.15
N ARG A 105 8.17 -15.47 20.92
CA ARG A 105 7.45 -14.24 20.50
C ARG A 105 7.83 -13.70 19.12
N ILE A 106 9.14 -13.60 18.84
CA ILE A 106 9.64 -13.05 17.57
C ILE A 106 9.34 -13.98 16.38
N ARG A 107 9.40 -15.31 16.59
CA ARG A 107 9.09 -16.28 15.53
C ARG A 107 7.62 -16.23 15.14
N LEU A 108 6.72 -15.99 16.10
CA LEU A 108 5.30 -15.77 15.85
C LEU A 108 5.10 -14.51 15.01
N LEU A 109 5.71 -13.39 15.41
CA LEU A 109 5.58 -12.11 14.72
C LEU A 109 6.07 -12.18 13.27
N VAL A 110 7.22 -12.82 13.02
CA VAL A 110 7.74 -13.04 11.66
C VAL A 110 6.81 -13.93 10.83
N GLY A 111 6.27 -15.02 11.41
CA GLY A 111 5.33 -15.90 10.72
C GLY A 111 4.04 -15.18 10.32
N LYS A 112 3.55 -14.27 11.17
CA LYS A 112 2.40 -13.41 10.91
C LYS A 112 2.68 -12.40 9.82
N TYR A 113 3.81 -11.70 9.92
CA TYR A 113 4.24 -10.75 8.91
C TYR A 113 4.33 -11.38 7.52
N LEU A 114 4.96 -12.56 7.39
CA LEU A 114 5.03 -13.29 6.12
C LEU A 114 3.64 -13.66 5.56
N SER A 115 2.69 -14.03 6.43
CA SER A 115 1.31 -14.33 6.02
C SER A 115 0.59 -13.11 5.49
N MET A 116 0.78 -11.97 6.15
CA MET A 116 0.24 -10.68 5.73
C MET A 116 0.89 -10.18 4.44
N SER A 117 2.19 -10.37 4.25
CA SER A 117 2.88 -10.00 3.01
C SER A 117 2.39 -10.81 1.81
N ILE A 118 2.09 -12.10 1.98
CA ILE A 118 1.47 -12.91 0.91
C ILE A 118 0.05 -12.43 0.61
N PHE A 119 -0.71 -12.03 1.63
CA PHE A 119 -2.02 -11.42 1.43
C PHE A 119 -1.93 -10.09 0.65
N ALA A 120 -0.95 -9.24 0.98
CA ALA A 120 -0.67 -8.01 0.25
C ALA A 120 -0.27 -8.31 -1.21
N LEU A 121 0.57 -9.32 -1.45
CA LEU A 121 0.93 -9.76 -2.79
C LEU A 121 -0.30 -10.13 -3.63
N ILE A 122 -1.22 -10.93 -3.08
CA ILE A 122 -2.47 -11.29 -3.78
C ILE A 122 -3.32 -10.05 -4.07
N SER A 123 -3.42 -9.13 -3.11
CA SER A 123 -4.16 -7.87 -3.27
C SER A 123 -3.60 -7.04 -4.43
N VAL A 124 -2.27 -6.91 -4.51
CA VAL A 124 -1.57 -6.17 -5.56
C VAL A 124 -1.75 -6.85 -6.92
N ILE A 125 -1.71 -8.20 -6.98
CA ILE A 125 -1.99 -8.95 -8.22
C ILE A 125 -3.41 -8.67 -8.71
N ILE A 126 -4.41 -8.75 -7.83
CA ILE A 126 -5.81 -8.50 -8.18
C ILE A 126 -6.02 -7.06 -8.65
N SER A 127 -5.39 -6.10 -7.97
CA SER A 127 -5.41 -4.71 -8.40
C SER A 127 -4.77 -4.52 -9.77
N ALA A 128 -3.59 -5.10 -10.02
CA ALA A 128 -2.91 -5.01 -11.31
C ALA A 128 -3.78 -5.58 -12.44
N ILE A 129 -4.40 -6.75 -12.23
CA ILE A 129 -5.34 -7.36 -13.20
C ILE A 129 -6.54 -6.44 -13.44
N THR A 130 -7.13 -5.90 -12.38
CA THR A 130 -8.29 -5.00 -12.45
C THR A 130 -7.94 -3.73 -13.22
N SER A 131 -6.78 -3.14 -12.93
CA SER A 131 -6.32 -1.92 -13.59
C SER A 131 -6.06 -2.14 -15.07
N VAL A 132 -5.36 -3.21 -15.44
CA VAL A 132 -5.09 -3.55 -16.84
C VAL A 132 -6.39 -3.84 -17.60
N ALA A 133 -7.30 -4.62 -17.00
CA ALA A 133 -8.58 -4.92 -17.62
C ALA A 133 -9.41 -3.67 -17.90
N LEU A 134 -9.45 -2.73 -16.93
CA LEU A 134 -10.17 -1.47 -17.09
C LEU A 134 -9.49 -0.51 -18.04
N ALA A 135 -8.15 -0.47 -18.07
CA ALA A 135 -7.41 0.33 -19.03
C ALA A 135 -7.77 -0.08 -20.48
N PHE A 136 -7.80 -1.39 -20.77
CA PHE A 136 -8.26 -1.87 -22.08
C PHE A 136 -9.74 -1.58 -22.34
N ALA A 137 -10.62 -1.78 -21.35
CA ALA A 137 -12.05 -1.54 -21.50
C ALA A 137 -12.39 -0.05 -21.76
N LEU A 138 -11.67 0.87 -21.12
CA LEU A 138 -11.91 2.32 -21.20
C LEU A 138 -11.06 3.03 -22.26
N SER A 139 -10.03 2.37 -22.80
CA SER A 139 -9.21 2.94 -23.88
C SER A 139 -10.02 3.31 -25.12
N GLY A 140 -11.02 2.50 -25.47
CA GLY A 140 -11.90 2.73 -26.63
C GLY A 140 -12.81 3.95 -26.46
N THR A 141 -13.37 4.16 -25.26
CA THR A 141 -14.21 5.34 -24.97
C THR A 141 -13.37 6.62 -24.89
N ALA A 142 -12.16 6.51 -24.34
CA ALA A 142 -11.22 7.62 -24.23
C ALA A 142 -10.40 7.86 -25.51
N LYS A 143 -10.61 7.11 -26.61
CA LYS A 143 -9.85 7.20 -27.88
C LYS A 143 -8.33 7.26 -27.68
N VAL A 144 -7.79 6.42 -26.81
CA VAL A 144 -6.34 6.32 -26.56
C VAL A 144 -5.78 5.20 -27.45
N GLU A 145 -4.66 5.46 -28.13
CA GLU A 145 -3.97 4.43 -28.91
C GLU A 145 -3.30 3.40 -27.98
N THR A 146 -3.62 2.12 -28.16
CA THR A 146 -3.14 1.03 -27.28
C THR A 146 -2.00 0.21 -27.90
N ALA A 147 -1.49 0.59 -29.07
CA ALA A 147 -0.45 -0.15 -29.78
C ALA A 147 0.84 -0.31 -28.95
N ALA A 148 1.20 0.73 -28.18
CA ALA A 148 2.38 0.69 -27.32
C ALA A 148 2.23 -0.24 -26.10
N TRP A 149 1.00 -0.56 -25.68
CA TRP A 149 0.73 -1.33 -24.46
C TRP A 149 1.06 -2.82 -24.58
N GLN A 150 1.13 -3.35 -25.80
CA GLN A 150 1.43 -4.77 -26.05
C GLN A 150 2.93 -5.04 -26.23
N THR A 151 3.75 -3.98 -26.25
CA THR A 151 5.20 -4.06 -26.48
C THR A 151 5.94 -4.73 -25.33
N ALA A 152 7.18 -5.15 -25.58
CA ALA A 152 8.06 -5.69 -24.53
C ALA A 152 8.37 -4.63 -23.46
N GLN A 153 8.49 -3.35 -23.87
CA GLN A 153 8.72 -2.24 -22.96
C GLN A 153 7.56 -2.08 -21.96
N ALA A 154 6.31 -2.11 -22.44
CA ALA A 154 5.14 -2.02 -21.55
C ALA A 154 5.08 -3.13 -20.50
N ARG A 155 5.58 -4.33 -20.82
CA ARG A 155 5.66 -5.44 -19.85
C ARG A 155 6.73 -5.19 -18.79
N MET A 156 7.87 -4.61 -19.17
CA MET A 156 8.90 -4.21 -18.22
C MET A 156 8.39 -3.09 -17.32
N ASP A 157 7.78 -2.06 -17.88
CA ASP A 157 7.18 -0.94 -17.13
C ASP A 157 6.13 -1.47 -16.13
N LEU A 158 5.34 -2.47 -16.53
CA LEU A 158 4.36 -3.13 -15.65
C LEU A 158 5.01 -3.93 -14.52
N LEU A 159 6.09 -4.64 -14.79
CA LEU A 159 6.83 -5.39 -13.77
C LEU A 159 7.51 -4.46 -12.75
N GLU A 160 8.12 -3.37 -13.22
CA GLU A 160 8.71 -2.35 -12.35
C GLU A 160 7.65 -1.70 -11.47
N THR A 161 6.53 -1.27 -12.08
CA THR A 161 5.41 -0.68 -11.34
C THR A 161 4.84 -1.69 -10.34
N PHE A 162 4.70 -2.97 -10.71
CA PHE A 162 4.26 -4.03 -9.81
C PHE A 162 5.17 -4.18 -8.60
N GLY A 163 6.49 -4.21 -8.80
CA GLY A 163 7.47 -4.26 -7.71
C GLY A 163 7.36 -3.05 -6.79
N ASN A 164 7.27 -1.86 -7.37
CA ASN A 164 7.14 -0.59 -6.65
C ASN A 164 5.87 -0.51 -5.79
N VAL A 165 4.72 -0.84 -6.38
CA VAL A 165 3.43 -0.87 -5.68
C VAL A 165 3.42 -1.95 -4.61
N LEU A 166 4.03 -3.11 -4.84
CA LEU A 166 4.15 -4.17 -3.84
C LEU A 166 4.97 -3.72 -2.63
N ILE A 167 6.14 -3.14 -2.86
CA ILE A 167 7.01 -2.61 -1.79
C ILE A 167 6.26 -1.53 -1.00
N SER A 168 5.61 -0.61 -1.70
CA SER A 168 4.82 0.46 -1.07
C SER A 168 3.67 -0.10 -0.23
N THR A 169 2.90 -1.05 -0.77
CA THR A 169 1.78 -1.70 -0.09
C THR A 169 2.23 -2.43 1.18
N ILE A 170 3.35 -3.16 1.11
CA ILE A 170 3.96 -3.80 2.28
C ILE A 170 4.41 -2.74 3.28
N GLY A 171 4.95 -1.62 2.82
CA GLY A 171 5.34 -0.49 3.66
C GLY A 171 4.16 0.09 4.45
N TYR A 172 3.05 0.42 3.79
CA TYR A 172 1.84 0.84 4.50
C TYR A 172 1.32 -0.23 5.46
N GLY A 173 1.35 -1.50 5.05
CA GLY A 173 1.04 -2.64 5.91
C GLY A 173 1.90 -2.70 7.18
N THR A 174 3.21 -2.48 7.05
CA THR A 174 4.14 -2.47 8.21
C THR A 174 3.81 -1.35 9.19
N ILE A 175 3.45 -0.16 8.71
CA ILE A 175 2.99 0.95 9.57
C ILE A 175 1.74 0.53 10.34
N GLY A 176 0.78 -0.09 9.64
CA GLY A 176 -0.42 -0.64 10.28
C GLY A 176 -0.11 -1.67 11.35
N MET A 177 0.80 -2.61 11.08
CA MET A 177 1.24 -3.61 12.04
C MET A 177 1.92 -2.99 13.27
N VAL A 178 2.81 -2.00 13.07
CA VAL A 178 3.49 -1.28 14.16
C VAL A 178 2.47 -0.57 15.05
N LEU A 179 1.51 0.16 14.44
CA LEU A 179 0.43 0.80 15.17
C LEU A 179 -0.42 -0.21 15.94
N GLY A 180 -0.75 -1.35 15.31
CA GLY A 180 -1.49 -2.45 15.93
C GLY A 180 -0.80 -3.04 17.16
N LEU A 181 0.53 -3.17 17.13
CA LEU A 181 1.34 -3.63 18.27
C LEU A 181 1.40 -2.62 19.41
N ILE A 182 1.51 -1.33 19.07
CA ILE A 182 1.67 -0.25 20.06
C ILE A 182 0.35 0.05 20.76
N LEU A 183 -0.73 0.22 19.98
CA LEU A 183 -2.03 0.70 20.46
C LEU A 183 -2.93 -0.42 20.97
N ARG A 184 -2.71 -1.67 20.54
CA ARG A 184 -3.46 -2.87 21.00
C ARG A 184 -4.97 -2.79 20.81
N SER A 185 -5.43 -1.88 19.95
CA SER A 185 -6.84 -1.64 19.63
C SER A 185 -7.00 -1.50 18.11
N PRO A 186 -7.81 -2.33 17.45
CA PRO A 186 -8.03 -2.26 16.00
C PRO A 186 -8.52 -0.89 15.56
N ILE A 187 -9.52 -0.35 16.26
CA ILE A 187 -10.15 0.92 15.91
C ILE A 187 -9.13 2.04 16.02
N SER A 188 -8.44 2.15 17.16
CA SER A 188 -7.44 3.20 17.37
C SER A 188 -6.29 3.13 16.37
N SER A 189 -5.83 1.91 16.05
CA SER A 189 -4.71 1.72 15.11
C SER A 189 -5.07 2.14 13.69
N ILE A 190 -6.28 1.79 13.24
CA ILE A 190 -6.78 2.19 11.93
C ILE A 190 -7.03 3.69 11.89
N SER A 191 -7.76 4.24 12.86
CA SER A 191 -8.11 5.67 12.88
C SER A 191 -6.89 6.57 12.93
N ILE A 192 -5.90 6.25 13.76
CA ILE A 192 -4.66 7.04 13.84
C ILE A 192 -3.82 6.89 12.57
N GLY A 193 -3.67 5.66 12.06
CA GLY A 193 -2.89 5.42 10.85
C GLY A 193 -3.47 6.12 9.61
N VAL A 194 -4.77 5.97 9.39
CA VAL A 194 -5.48 6.62 8.27
C VAL A 194 -5.53 8.13 8.46
N GLY A 195 -5.86 8.60 9.67
CA GLY A 195 -5.92 10.03 9.98
C GLY A 195 -4.57 10.73 9.80
N TRP A 196 -3.47 10.07 10.17
CA TRP A 196 -2.13 10.58 9.93
C TRP A 196 -1.84 10.70 8.43
N LEU A 197 -1.97 9.60 7.69
CA LEU A 197 -1.56 9.54 6.27
C LEU A 197 -2.42 10.40 5.36
N LEU A 198 -3.74 10.46 5.59
CA LEU A 198 -4.65 11.20 4.71
C LEU A 198 -4.77 12.67 5.08
N VAL A 199 -4.79 13.00 6.37
CA VAL A 199 -5.11 14.36 6.84
C VAL A 199 -3.86 15.07 7.29
N VAL A 200 -3.18 14.55 8.32
CA VAL A 200 -2.05 15.25 8.93
C VAL A 200 -0.92 15.42 7.93
N GLU A 201 -0.50 14.34 7.30
CA GLU A 201 0.60 14.33 6.36
C GLU A 201 0.32 15.16 5.10
N SER A 202 -0.91 15.11 4.58
CA SER A 202 -1.36 15.98 3.49
C SER A 202 -1.27 17.46 3.88
N ILE A 203 -1.75 17.83 5.06
CA ILE A 203 -1.70 19.23 5.52
C ILE A 203 -0.26 19.69 5.73
N VAL A 204 0.58 18.88 6.40
CA VAL A 204 1.95 19.30 6.69
C VAL A 204 2.79 19.35 5.43
N SER A 205 2.62 18.44 4.48
CA SER A 205 3.33 18.49 3.19
C SER A 205 2.94 19.71 2.34
N ILE A 206 1.69 20.18 2.44
CA ILE A 206 1.25 21.43 1.81
C ILE A 206 1.79 22.65 2.55
N ALA A 207 1.74 22.64 3.87
CA ALA A 207 2.19 23.76 4.71
C ALA A 207 3.72 23.93 4.72
N TRP A 208 4.47 22.81 4.65
CA TRP A 208 5.93 22.79 4.70
C TRP A 208 6.49 21.73 3.75
N ARG A 209 6.74 22.12 2.49
CA ARG A 209 7.14 21.20 1.40
C ARG A 209 8.34 20.27 1.73
N PRO A 210 9.43 20.74 2.37
CA PRO A 210 10.55 19.86 2.78
C PRO A 210 10.18 18.72 3.72
N SER A 211 9.03 18.80 4.42
CA SER A 211 8.60 17.72 5.31
C SER A 211 8.23 16.45 4.55
N ALA A 212 7.80 16.58 3.29
CA ALA A 212 7.43 15.45 2.44
C ALA A 212 8.60 14.47 2.22
N ASP A 213 9.84 14.92 2.42
CA ASP A 213 11.03 14.10 2.20
C ASP A 213 11.36 13.16 3.37
N TRP A 214 10.61 13.28 4.46
CA TRP A 214 10.82 12.54 5.71
C TRP A 214 9.57 11.80 6.18
N MET A 215 8.42 12.05 5.55
CA MET A 215 7.16 11.44 5.97
C MET A 215 6.93 10.09 5.28
N PRO A 216 6.41 9.10 6.02
CA PRO A 216 6.32 7.73 5.51
C PRO A 216 5.32 7.60 4.36
N GLY A 217 4.18 8.29 4.38
CA GLY A 217 3.16 8.21 3.35
C GLY A 217 3.62 8.81 2.01
N SER A 218 4.25 9.98 2.04
CA SER A 218 4.79 10.67 0.88
C SER A 218 5.93 9.87 0.26
N LEU A 219 6.85 9.36 1.08
CA LEU A 219 7.93 8.53 0.60
C LEU A 219 7.43 7.20 0.00
N LEU A 220 6.43 6.55 0.62
CA LEU A 220 5.80 5.35 0.06
C LEU A 220 5.04 5.64 -1.24
N GLY A 221 4.44 6.82 -1.36
CA GLY A 221 3.83 7.30 -2.60
C GLY A 221 4.87 7.50 -3.71
N VAL A 222 6.00 8.14 -3.42
CA VAL A 222 7.12 8.31 -4.36
C VAL A 222 7.69 6.97 -4.82
N VAL A 223 7.83 6.00 -3.90
CA VAL A 223 8.27 4.64 -4.24
C VAL A 223 7.25 3.96 -5.16
N ALA A 224 5.95 4.09 -4.90
CA ALA A 224 4.90 3.52 -5.74
C ALA A 224 4.83 4.14 -7.14
N ALA A 225 5.14 5.44 -7.25
CA ALA A 225 5.23 6.17 -8.51
C ALA A 225 6.50 5.83 -9.31
N GLY A 226 7.46 5.11 -8.72
CA GLY A 226 8.75 4.79 -9.36
C GLY A 226 9.74 5.96 -9.37
N GLY A 227 9.51 6.98 -8.56
CA GLY A 227 10.34 8.19 -8.49
C GLY A 227 9.50 9.46 -8.37
N SER A 228 10.18 10.58 -8.12
CA SER A 228 9.53 11.90 -8.14
C SER A 228 9.42 12.40 -9.59
N PRO A 229 8.34 13.13 -9.94
CA PRO A 229 8.21 13.70 -11.29
C PRO A 229 9.41 14.57 -11.67
N LEU A 230 9.95 14.33 -12.87
CA LEU A 230 11.03 15.12 -13.49
C LEU A 230 10.64 16.61 -13.51
N GLY A 231 11.44 17.48 -12.88
CA GLY A 231 11.30 18.94 -12.97
C GLY A 231 11.23 19.72 -11.66
N VAL A 232 11.35 19.07 -10.50
CA VAL A 232 11.51 19.77 -9.20
C VAL A 232 12.99 19.72 -8.82
N ALA A 233 13.65 20.87 -8.70
CA ALA A 233 15.11 21.00 -8.53
C ALA A 233 15.70 20.33 -7.25
N GLU A 234 14.85 19.84 -6.35
CA GLU A 234 15.20 19.06 -5.15
C GLU A 234 14.33 17.80 -5.05
N SER A 235 14.15 17.07 -6.15
CA SER A 235 13.35 15.84 -6.14
C SER A 235 14.13 14.66 -5.57
N LEU A 236 13.59 14.00 -4.54
CA LEU A 236 14.06 12.72 -4.02
C LEU A 236 14.24 11.68 -5.13
N THR A 237 15.45 11.11 -5.23
CA THR A 237 15.72 10.00 -6.14
C THR A 237 14.99 8.74 -5.65
N TYR A 238 14.50 7.89 -6.56
CA TYR A 238 13.85 6.62 -6.22
C TYR A 238 14.64 5.81 -5.17
N THR A 239 15.96 5.72 -5.35
CA THR A 239 16.87 5.03 -4.43
C THR A 239 16.91 5.68 -3.04
N GLU A 240 16.92 7.01 -2.97
CA GLU A 240 16.93 7.74 -1.70
C GLU A 240 15.62 7.58 -0.95
N ALA A 241 14.49 7.66 -1.67
CA ALA A 241 13.17 7.42 -1.09
C ALA A 241 13.07 5.99 -0.54
N LEU A 242 13.53 4.99 -1.30
CA LEU A 242 13.53 3.60 -0.89
C LEU A 242 14.40 3.37 0.35
N ILE A 243 15.60 3.94 0.41
CA ILE A 243 16.49 3.83 1.57
C ILE A 243 15.86 4.49 2.80
N ARG A 244 15.31 5.70 2.68
CA ARG A 244 14.68 6.42 3.80
C ARG A 244 13.45 5.69 4.34
N VAL A 245 12.59 5.17 3.47
CA VAL A 245 11.44 4.36 3.87
C VAL A 245 11.89 3.07 4.54
N SER A 246 12.82 2.35 3.91
CA SER A 246 13.28 1.06 4.43
C SER A 246 13.93 1.23 5.81
N THR A 247 14.74 2.27 6.00
CA THR A 247 15.36 2.57 7.29
C THR A 247 14.32 2.94 8.34
N LEU A 248 13.36 3.82 8.02
CA LEU A 248 12.30 4.22 8.94
C LEU A 248 11.42 3.02 9.36
N LEU A 249 11.01 2.19 8.40
CA LEU A 249 10.21 1.00 8.66
C LEU A 249 10.99 -0.06 9.45
N LEU A 250 12.28 -0.26 9.17
CA LEU A 250 13.12 -1.17 9.94
C LEU A 250 13.27 -0.72 11.39
N VAL A 251 13.54 0.58 11.62
CA VAL A 251 13.64 1.14 12.98
C VAL A 251 12.32 0.98 13.72
N ALA A 252 11.19 1.29 13.09
CA ALA A 252 9.86 1.14 13.68
C ALA A 252 9.49 -0.33 13.97
N ALA A 253 9.82 -1.25 13.07
CA ALA A 253 9.62 -2.68 13.24
C ALA A 253 10.49 -3.26 14.37
N LEU A 254 11.74 -2.80 14.49
CA LEU A 254 12.63 -3.20 15.59
C LEU A 254 12.14 -2.63 16.93
N ALA A 255 11.78 -1.36 16.98
CA ALA A 255 11.25 -0.73 18.20
C ALA A 255 9.94 -1.41 18.67
N SER A 256 9.02 -1.71 17.75
CA SER A 256 7.79 -2.45 18.06
C SER A 256 8.06 -3.91 18.46
N GLY A 257 9.02 -4.58 17.81
CA GLY A 257 9.44 -5.94 18.20
C GLY A 257 10.10 -5.99 19.59
N LEU A 258 10.92 -4.99 19.93
CA LEU A 258 11.56 -4.86 21.24
C LEU A 258 10.53 -4.57 22.34
N THR A 259 9.57 -3.67 22.09
CA THR A 259 8.47 -3.41 23.03
C THR A 259 7.58 -4.63 23.20
N PHE A 260 7.31 -5.40 22.16
CA PHE A 260 6.58 -6.67 22.25
C PHE A 260 7.33 -7.74 23.08
N ARG A 261 8.67 -7.73 23.03
CA ARG A 261 9.51 -8.61 23.84
C ARG A 261 9.54 -8.19 25.32
N ARG A 262 9.60 -6.89 25.59
CA ARG A 262 9.78 -6.35 26.96
C ARG A 262 8.47 -6.10 27.71
N ARG A 263 7.34 -5.85 27.04
CA ARG A 263 6.07 -5.60 27.70
C ARG A 263 5.36 -6.92 27.98
N ASP A 264 5.06 -7.16 29.25
CA ASP A 264 4.25 -8.31 29.67
C ASP A 264 2.83 -8.20 29.13
N VAL A 265 2.30 -9.36 28.72
CA VAL A 265 0.94 -9.56 28.19
C VAL A 265 0.02 -10.08 29.32
N ALA A 266 0.43 -9.89 30.57
CA ALA A 266 -0.15 -10.53 31.76
C ALA A 266 -0.93 -9.56 32.67
N SER A 267 -1.34 -8.40 32.15
CA SER A 267 -2.30 -7.51 32.81
C SER A 267 -3.59 -7.47 32.03
#